data_AF-G2YY71-F1
#
_entry.id   AF-G2YY71-F1
#
_cell.length_a   1.000
_cell.length_b   1.000
_cell.length_c   1.000
_cell.angle_alpha   90.00
_cell.angle_beta   90.00
_cell.angle_gamma   90.00
#
_symmetry.space_group_name_H-M   'P 1'
#
loop_
_entity.id
_entity.type
_entity.pdbx_description
1 polymer ?
#
loop_
_entity_poly.entity_id
_entity_poly.type
_entity_poly.pdbx_seq_one_letter_code
_entity_poly.pdbx_strand_id
1 'polypeptide(L)'
;MAKAKSHSNRRNQDSSNRNPEEDVGLLAEEAGSEDEDIIVHSGQAQEQGHNETHTPRTPNRVRFDLPPSPNGELSANDGAPPLYDEIHAHPSSRTQSFTPLLTGIEAPSITVASSPWDDDEDVHTWAERERSRPKSNLRNAFMNMANSIIGAGIIGQPYAFRQAGLLAGVILLIALTITVDWTIRLIVINSKLSGRDSFQGTVEFCFGRTGLIAISVAQWAFAFGGMIAFCIIVGDSIPHVLTAVFPGLRDVPVLGLLANRRVVIVVFVLGISYPLSLYRDIAKLAKASTLALISMMIILFTVVTQGFMVPKEDRGEFTTSLLTINDGIFQAIGVISFAFVCHHNSLLIYGSLQTPTIDRFSTVTHYSTSISMVACLLMALSGFLTFGSKTLGNVLNNFPATNPLVNLARLCFGLNMLTTLPLEAFVCREVMFNYWFPGDPFNMHLHLIFTSALVVSAMILSLVTCDLGAVFELIGATSACALAYILPPLCYIKLTRRTWRTWMAGACVAFGGAVMLISLFQASRKMIMNEGGVTKCDW
;
A
#
# COMPACT_ATOMS: atom_id res chain seq x y z
N MET A 1 -32.38 20.55 -65.33
CA MET A 1 -31.41 19.54 -64.83
C MET A 1 -30.61 20.20 -63.70
N ALA A 2 -31.09 20.41 -62.47
CA ALA A 2 -31.76 19.59 -61.45
C ALA A 2 -30.80 18.55 -60.82
N LYS A 3 -30.40 18.62 -59.54
CA LYS A 3 -31.01 19.26 -58.36
C LYS A 3 -29.94 19.66 -57.32
N ALA A 4 -30.01 20.91 -56.85
CA ALA A 4 -29.30 21.46 -55.71
C ALA A 4 -30.33 21.96 -54.70
N LYS A 5 -30.03 21.96 -53.38
CA LYS A 5 -30.04 23.16 -52.53
C LYS A 5 -29.87 22.84 -51.03
N SER A 6 -29.30 23.85 -50.40
CA SER A 6 -28.92 24.05 -49.00
C SER A 6 -30.05 24.74 -48.19
N HIS A 7 -29.84 24.81 -46.86
CA HIS A 7 -30.42 25.73 -45.85
C HIS A 7 -31.92 25.57 -45.54
N SER A 8 -32.48 25.90 -44.38
CA SER A 8 -32.04 26.34 -43.04
C SER A 8 -33.31 26.54 -42.18
N ASN A 9 -33.16 26.48 -40.85
CA ASN A 9 -33.82 27.33 -39.85
C ASN A 9 -35.32 27.16 -39.45
N ARG A 10 -35.47 27.08 -38.10
CA ARG A 10 -36.37 27.84 -37.20
C ARG A 10 -37.87 27.49 -37.00
N ARG A 11 -38.12 27.22 -35.70
CA ARG A 11 -39.11 27.81 -34.74
C ARG A 11 -40.60 27.43 -34.79
N ASN A 12 -41.07 27.02 -33.60
CA ASN A 12 -42.35 27.29 -32.87
C ASN A 12 -43.67 27.07 -33.65
N GLN A 13 -44.76 26.53 -33.09
CA GLN A 13 -45.38 26.83 -31.80
C GLN A 13 -46.59 25.88 -31.58
N ASP A 14 -46.94 25.68 -30.31
CA ASP A 14 -48.28 25.52 -29.73
C ASP A 14 -49.20 24.30 -29.96
N SER A 15 -49.48 23.68 -28.80
CA SER A 15 -50.80 23.32 -28.25
C SER A 15 -51.64 22.21 -28.91
N SER A 16 -51.91 21.14 -28.16
CA SER A 16 -53.24 20.89 -27.57
C SER A 16 -53.39 19.47 -27.02
N ASN A 17 -53.71 19.40 -25.73
CA ASN A 17 -54.77 18.61 -25.10
C ASN A 17 -54.89 17.10 -25.40
N ARG A 18 -54.68 16.26 -24.36
CA ARG A 18 -55.56 15.14 -23.93
C ARG A 18 -54.94 14.36 -22.75
N ASN A 19 -55.58 14.47 -21.58
CA ASN A 19 -55.71 13.42 -20.55
C ASN A 19 -57.11 12.78 -20.74
N PRO A 20 -57.53 11.65 -20.11
CA PRO A 20 -57.13 11.20 -18.76
C PRO A 20 -57.11 9.66 -18.49
N GLU A 21 -56.87 9.34 -17.20
CA GLU A 21 -57.24 8.13 -16.41
C GLU A 21 -56.46 6.83 -16.69
N GLU A 22 -56.03 5.98 -15.75
CA GLU A 22 -56.08 5.78 -14.28
C GLU A 22 -54.99 4.68 -14.03
N ASP A 23 -54.31 4.47 -12.89
CA ASP A 23 -54.86 4.11 -11.58
C ASP A 23 -53.70 3.96 -10.54
N VAL A 24 -53.92 4.50 -9.32
CA VAL A 24 -53.68 3.95 -7.95
C VAL A 24 -52.29 3.39 -7.58
N GLY A 25 -51.65 3.66 -6.43
CA GLY A 25 -51.95 4.18 -5.07
C GLY A 25 -50.74 3.75 -4.19
N LEU A 26 -50.35 4.27 -3.02
CA LEU A 26 -51.01 4.75 -1.81
C LEU A 26 -50.01 5.71 -1.10
N LEU A 27 -50.41 6.93 -0.74
CA LEU A 27 -50.82 7.42 0.58
C LEU A 27 -49.77 7.51 1.70
N ALA A 28 -49.74 8.73 2.24
CA ALA A 28 -49.06 9.25 3.42
C ALA A 28 -49.98 9.25 4.65
N GLU A 29 -49.42 9.51 5.84
CA GLU A 29 -50.05 10.06 7.07
C GLU A 29 -48.91 10.21 8.12
N GLU A 30 -48.75 11.21 9.01
CA GLU A 30 -49.52 12.33 9.61
C GLU A 30 -48.45 13.40 10.03
N ALA A 31 -48.60 14.72 9.82
CA ALA A 31 -49.43 15.75 10.46
C ALA A 31 -48.79 16.47 11.68
N GLY A 32 -48.88 17.81 11.68
CA GLY A 32 -48.51 18.77 12.74
C GLY A 32 -47.77 20.00 12.18
N SER A 33 -48.46 20.96 11.53
CA SER A 33 -48.90 22.27 12.09
C SER A 33 -47.82 22.98 12.91
N GLU A 34 -47.38 24.21 12.63
CA GLU A 34 -48.18 25.45 12.61
C GLU A 34 -47.57 26.53 11.69
N ASP A 35 -48.45 27.44 11.30
CA ASP A 35 -48.31 28.62 10.45
C ASP A 35 -47.26 29.64 10.94
N GLU A 36 -46.64 30.38 10.01
CA GLU A 36 -46.80 31.83 9.95
C GLU A 36 -46.27 32.42 8.64
N ASP A 37 -46.89 33.52 8.27
CA ASP A 37 -47.25 33.91 6.92
C ASP A 37 -46.68 35.34 6.66
N ILE A 38 -46.23 35.57 5.42
CA ILE A 38 -46.36 36.84 4.66
C ILE A 38 -45.45 38.06 5.06
N ILE A 39 -44.76 38.62 4.05
CA ILE A 39 -44.99 39.94 3.42
C ILE A 39 -43.68 40.47 2.79
N VAL A 40 -43.69 40.48 1.46
CA VAL A 40 -42.80 41.24 0.59
C VAL A 40 -43.35 42.65 0.46
N HIS A 41 -42.51 43.67 0.66
CA HIS A 41 -42.76 45.01 0.12
C HIS A 41 -41.58 45.49 -0.73
N SER A 42 -41.95 45.85 -1.96
CA SER A 42 -41.19 46.50 -3.01
C SER A 42 -41.04 48.02 -2.77
N GLY A 43 -39.85 48.57 -3.00
CA GLY A 43 -39.60 50.01 -3.13
C GLY A 43 -38.54 50.29 -4.19
N GLN A 44 -38.89 51.13 -5.17
CA GLN A 44 -38.08 51.51 -6.34
C GLN A 44 -37.18 52.74 -6.09
N ALA A 45 -36.04 52.71 -6.79
CA ALA A 45 -35.25 53.79 -7.42
C ALA A 45 -34.62 54.93 -6.58
N GLN A 46 -33.28 55.01 -6.62
CA GLN A 46 -32.58 56.10 -7.31
C GLN A 46 -31.08 55.80 -7.54
N GLU A 47 -30.60 56.15 -8.74
CA GLU A 47 -29.24 55.97 -9.25
C GLU A 47 -28.22 56.93 -8.60
N GLN A 48 -27.00 56.45 -8.34
CA GLN A 48 -25.76 57.20 -8.56
C GLN A 48 -24.57 56.23 -8.62
N GLY A 49 -23.83 56.30 -9.73
CA GLY A 49 -22.81 55.33 -10.11
C GLY A 49 -21.47 55.52 -9.40
N HIS A 50 -20.87 54.39 -9.01
CA HIS A 50 -19.42 54.23 -9.02
C HIS A 50 -19.06 52.79 -9.40
N ASN A 51 -18.14 52.67 -10.34
CA ASN A 51 -17.76 51.45 -11.02
C ASN A 51 -16.73 50.69 -10.17
N GLU A 52 -17.14 49.65 -9.45
CA GLU A 52 -16.21 48.66 -8.90
C GLU A 52 -16.66 47.24 -9.26
N THR A 53 -15.72 46.46 -9.78
CA THR A 53 -15.91 45.14 -10.35
C THR A 53 -16.15 44.10 -9.25
N HIS A 54 -17.41 43.67 -9.09
CA HIS A 54 -17.77 42.56 -8.21
C HIS A 54 -17.32 41.21 -8.80
N THR A 55 -16.56 40.45 -8.02
CA THR A 55 -16.40 39.01 -8.21
C THR A 55 -17.68 38.27 -7.77
N PRO A 56 -18.11 37.21 -8.48
CA PRO A 56 -19.36 36.52 -8.17
C PRO A 56 -19.29 35.77 -6.84
N ARG A 57 -20.33 35.94 -6.01
CA ARG A 57 -20.53 35.31 -4.69
C ARG A 57 -20.90 33.83 -4.82
N THR A 58 -20.32 32.98 -3.98
CA THR A 58 -20.82 31.62 -3.66
C THR A 58 -21.54 31.62 -2.30
N PRO A 59 -22.66 30.89 -2.14
CA PRO A 59 -23.62 31.14 -1.07
C PRO A 59 -23.38 30.31 0.21
N ASN A 60 -22.16 30.29 0.75
CA ASN A 60 -21.88 29.57 2.01
C ASN A 60 -20.66 30.16 2.78
N ARG A 61 -20.77 31.40 3.24
CA ARG A 61 -19.85 31.93 4.25
C ARG A 61 -20.64 32.66 5.33
N VAL A 62 -20.67 32.07 6.53
CA VAL A 62 -21.18 32.74 7.74
C VAL A 62 -20.17 33.82 8.13
N ARG A 63 -20.64 35.07 8.26
CA ARG A 63 -19.84 36.19 8.76
C ARG A 63 -20.05 36.27 10.27
N PHE A 64 -18.97 36.28 11.04
CA PHE A 64 -19.02 36.64 12.45
C PHE A 64 -18.98 38.16 12.56
N ASP A 65 -20.06 38.75 13.06
CA ASP A 65 -20.08 40.16 13.43
C ASP A 65 -19.41 40.28 14.80
N LEU A 66 -18.25 40.94 14.83
CA LEU A 66 -17.57 41.29 16.07
C LEU A 66 -18.28 42.52 16.68
N PRO A 67 -18.52 42.54 18.01
CA PRO A 67 -19.11 43.70 18.66
C PRO A 67 -18.17 44.91 18.59
N PRO A 68 -18.70 46.14 18.54
CA PRO A 68 -17.88 47.35 18.47
C PRO A 68 -17.11 47.57 19.79
N SER A 69 -15.82 47.85 19.67
CA SER A 69 -14.99 48.29 20.81
C SER A 69 -15.36 49.72 21.20
N PRO A 70 -15.55 50.04 22.50
CA PRO A 70 -15.90 51.39 22.93
C PRO A 70 -14.66 52.30 23.10
N ASN A 71 -14.84 53.59 22.77
CA ASN A 71 -13.98 54.79 22.95
C ASN A 71 -12.90 54.97 21.85
N GLY A 72 -12.87 55.98 20.96
CA GLY A 72 -13.09 57.44 21.05
C GLY A 72 -11.83 58.13 21.61
N GLU A 73 -11.09 59.09 21.03
CA GLU A 73 -11.20 60.05 19.91
C GLU A 73 -9.77 60.59 19.52
N LEU A 74 -9.65 61.12 18.29
CA LEU A 74 -8.75 62.17 17.72
C LEU A 74 -7.29 62.38 18.19
N SER A 75 -6.31 62.32 17.26
CA SER A 75 -5.79 63.49 16.50
C SER A 75 -4.48 63.16 15.73
N ALA A 76 -4.29 63.83 14.59
CA ALA A 76 -3.16 63.71 13.67
C ALA A 76 -1.93 64.55 14.09
N ASN A 77 -0.71 64.04 13.85
CA ASN A 77 0.35 64.74 13.08
C ASN A 77 1.68 63.96 12.97
N ASP A 78 2.39 64.29 11.91
CA ASP A 78 3.72 63.86 11.43
C ASP A 78 4.87 63.81 12.46
N GLY A 79 5.82 62.89 12.20
CA GLY A 79 7.22 63.01 12.65
C GLY A 79 7.90 61.69 13.05
N ALA A 80 8.96 61.30 12.33
CA ALA A 80 9.95 60.29 12.76
C ALA A 80 11.20 61.00 13.37
N PRO A 81 12.25 60.29 13.83
CA PRO A 81 12.41 59.33 14.96
C PRO A 81 13.45 59.89 16.01
N PRO A 82 13.86 59.22 17.13
CA PRO A 82 14.88 58.12 17.16
C PRO A 82 14.64 57.06 18.28
N LEU A 83 15.07 55.78 18.18
CA LEU A 83 16.37 55.13 18.45
C LEU A 83 16.91 55.16 19.92
N TYR A 84 17.02 53.93 20.49
CA TYR A 84 17.86 53.35 21.57
C TYR A 84 17.61 53.53 23.09
N ASP A 85 17.99 52.44 23.77
CA ASP A 85 18.19 52.11 25.20
C ASP A 85 16.97 51.86 26.11
N GLU A 86 16.97 50.98 27.11
CA GLU A 86 17.58 49.68 27.42
C GLU A 86 16.96 49.30 28.81
N ILE A 87 16.80 48.00 29.11
CA ILE A 87 16.95 47.40 30.47
C ILE A 87 15.74 47.30 31.46
N HIS A 88 15.33 46.02 31.66
CA HIS A 88 14.84 45.26 32.84
C HIS A 88 13.50 45.56 33.56
N ALA A 89 12.59 44.55 33.59
CA ALA A 89 12.29 43.68 34.76
C ALA A 89 10.95 42.90 34.64
N HIS A 90 10.96 41.63 35.07
CA HIS A 90 9.84 40.65 35.24
C HIS A 90 8.71 41.11 36.21
N PRO A 91 7.57 40.40 36.50
CA PRO A 91 7.06 39.08 36.04
C PRO A 91 5.53 39.04 35.69
N SER A 92 5.05 37.84 35.30
CA SER A 92 3.67 37.32 35.48
C SER A 92 2.48 37.95 34.73
N SER A 93 2.04 37.30 33.66
CA SER A 93 0.69 36.70 33.58
C SER A 93 0.65 35.70 32.42
N ARG A 94 0.29 34.45 32.72
CA ARG A 94 0.09 33.38 31.74
C ARG A 94 -1.13 33.74 30.89
N THR A 95 -0.90 34.34 29.73
CA THR A 95 -1.89 34.35 28.66
C THR A 95 -2.01 32.92 28.17
N GLN A 96 -3.20 32.31 28.33
CA GLN A 96 -3.53 31.04 27.70
C GLN A 96 -3.43 31.22 26.19
N SER A 97 -2.30 30.84 25.61
CA SER A 97 -2.14 30.67 24.18
C SER A 97 -3.00 29.47 23.77
N PHE A 98 -4.10 29.74 23.07
CA PHE A 98 -4.86 28.73 22.35
C PHE A 98 -3.91 28.01 21.37
N THR A 99 -3.54 26.78 21.70
CA THR A 99 -2.82 25.90 20.79
C THR A 99 -3.75 25.46 19.67
N PRO A 100 -3.42 25.67 18.38
CA PRO A 100 -4.16 25.09 17.28
C PRO A 100 -3.97 23.55 17.29
N LEU A 101 -5.09 22.85 17.16
CA LEU A 101 -5.31 21.41 17.38
C LEU A 101 -4.70 20.47 16.30
N LEU A 102 -3.53 20.80 15.74
CA LEU A 102 -2.91 20.11 14.61
C LEU A 102 -1.38 19.96 14.74
N THR A 103 -0.86 19.78 15.96
CA THR A 103 0.55 19.48 16.21
C THR A 103 0.74 18.01 16.56
N GLY A 104 0.96 17.20 15.53
CA GLY A 104 1.24 15.77 15.67
C GLY A 104 1.55 15.10 14.33
N ILE A 105 2.13 15.87 13.39
CA ILE A 105 2.61 15.34 12.12
C ILE A 105 4.08 15.00 12.30
N GLU A 106 4.35 13.74 12.60
CA GLU A 106 5.68 13.16 12.47
C GLU A 106 5.56 11.93 11.54
N ALA A 107 5.88 12.17 10.27
CA ALA A 107 6.00 11.13 9.27
C ALA A 107 7.44 11.04 8.75
N PRO A 108 7.91 9.84 8.42
CA PRO A 108 9.29 9.38 8.62
C PRO A 108 10.31 10.18 7.83
N SER A 109 11.49 10.25 8.42
CA SER A 109 12.70 11.02 8.07
C SER A 109 13.25 10.80 6.65
N ILE A 110 12.51 11.20 5.61
CA ILE A 110 13.06 11.54 4.30
C ILE A 110 13.48 13.01 4.36
N THR A 111 14.65 13.31 4.98
CA THR A 111 15.51 14.52 4.78
C THR A 111 16.44 14.94 5.96
N VAL A 112 16.85 14.07 6.89
CA VAL A 112 17.90 14.45 7.90
C VAL A 112 19.32 14.44 7.32
N ALA A 113 19.60 15.29 6.33
CA ALA A 113 20.96 15.61 5.93
C ALA A 113 20.97 17.02 5.35
N SER A 114 20.88 18.00 6.24
CA SER A 114 21.67 19.23 6.25
C SER A 114 21.05 20.22 7.24
N SER A 115 21.52 20.26 8.48
CA SER A 115 22.06 21.49 9.09
C SER A 115 22.53 21.21 10.53
N PRO A 116 23.68 21.77 10.96
CA PRO A 116 24.09 21.83 12.35
C PRO A 116 23.29 22.94 13.08
N TRP A 117 22.63 22.59 14.19
CA TRP A 117 22.14 23.50 15.25
C TRP A 117 21.19 24.63 14.84
N ASP A 118 19.89 24.48 15.11
CA ASP A 118 19.05 25.59 15.61
C ASP A 118 17.78 25.01 16.26
N ASP A 119 17.48 25.47 17.48
CA ASP A 119 16.35 25.02 18.33
C ASP A 119 15.00 25.67 17.96
N ASP A 120 14.91 26.34 16.81
CA ASP A 120 13.69 26.96 16.29
C ASP A 120 13.39 26.47 14.86
N GLU A 121 12.83 25.25 14.73
CA GLU A 121 12.26 24.84 13.44
C GLU A 121 10.92 25.58 13.21
N ASP A 122 11.00 26.74 12.56
CA ASP A 122 9.84 27.54 12.20
C ASP A 122 8.80 26.69 11.45
N VAL A 123 7.54 26.70 11.91
CA VAL A 123 6.39 26.04 11.26
C VAL A 123 6.31 26.35 9.76
N HIS A 124 6.82 27.52 9.35
CA HIS A 124 6.95 27.93 7.96
C HIS A 124 7.96 27.08 7.16
N THR A 125 9.15 26.81 7.69
CA THR A 125 10.15 25.95 7.02
C THR A 125 9.71 24.49 6.96
N TRP A 126 8.95 24.03 7.97
CA TRP A 126 8.28 22.72 7.94
C TRP A 126 7.18 22.67 6.88
N ALA A 127 6.31 23.69 6.82
CA ALA A 127 5.22 23.77 5.85
C ALA A 127 5.74 23.88 4.40
N GLU A 128 6.87 24.56 4.19
CA GLU A 128 7.56 24.61 2.90
C GLU A 128 8.19 23.26 2.52
N ARG A 129 8.74 22.51 3.48
CA ARG A 129 9.19 21.12 3.27
C ARG A 129 8.03 20.19 2.93
N GLU A 130 6.90 20.30 3.61
CA GLU A 130 5.70 19.50 3.30
C GLU A 130 5.08 19.88 1.95
N ARG A 131 5.13 21.17 1.56
CA ARG A 131 4.71 21.64 0.23
C ARG A 131 5.65 21.21 -0.89
N SER A 132 6.95 21.12 -0.63
CA SER A 132 7.96 20.70 -1.62
C SER A 132 8.08 19.18 -1.76
N ARG A 133 7.40 18.39 -0.90
CA ARG A 133 7.34 16.94 -1.06
C ARG A 133 6.74 16.57 -2.42
N PRO A 134 7.38 15.65 -3.18
CA PRO A 134 6.84 15.19 -4.44
C PRO A 134 5.51 14.49 -4.20
N LYS A 135 4.41 15.14 -4.62
CA LYS A 135 3.07 14.57 -4.53
C LYS A 135 2.79 13.69 -5.75
N SER A 136 2.14 12.56 -5.52
CA SER A 136 1.70 11.61 -6.54
C SER A 136 0.30 11.94 -7.01
N ASN A 137 0.10 11.99 -8.32
CA ASN A 137 -1.24 11.97 -8.91
C ASN A 137 -1.88 10.58 -8.74
N LEU A 138 -3.17 10.46 -9.06
CA LEU A 138 -3.95 9.22 -8.86
C LEU A 138 -3.30 8.02 -9.58
N ARG A 139 -2.79 8.24 -10.80
CA ARG A 139 -2.13 7.20 -11.61
C ARG A 139 -0.85 6.70 -10.93
N ASN A 140 0.02 7.59 -10.46
CA ASN A 140 1.27 7.21 -9.81
C ASN A 140 0.99 6.51 -8.47
N ALA A 141 0.00 6.99 -7.70
CA ALA A 141 -0.43 6.33 -6.47
C ALA A 141 -0.98 4.92 -6.74
N PHE A 142 -1.80 4.76 -7.79
CA PHE A 142 -2.26 3.45 -8.26
C PHE A 142 -1.11 2.52 -8.66
N MET A 143 -0.13 3.01 -9.42
CA MET A 143 1.03 2.21 -9.83
C MET A 143 1.85 1.78 -8.62
N ASN A 144 2.11 2.68 -7.67
CA ASN A 144 2.85 2.35 -6.46
C ASN A 144 2.09 1.34 -5.58
N MET A 145 0.78 1.51 -5.44
CA MET A 145 -0.05 0.57 -4.68
C MET A 145 -0.14 -0.80 -5.36
N ALA A 146 -0.36 -0.84 -6.68
CA ALA A 146 -0.37 -2.08 -7.43
C ALA A 146 1.00 -2.78 -7.39
N ASN A 147 2.11 -2.04 -7.48
CA ASN A 147 3.44 -2.61 -7.33
C ASN A 147 3.66 -3.22 -5.95
N SER A 148 3.16 -2.56 -4.89
CA SER A 148 3.24 -3.07 -3.52
C SER A 148 2.36 -4.30 -3.27
N ILE A 149 1.26 -4.49 -4.01
CA ILE A 149 0.38 -5.67 -3.92
C ILE A 149 0.89 -6.81 -4.80
N ILE A 150 1.29 -6.54 -6.04
CA ILE A 150 1.64 -7.63 -6.97
C ILE A 150 3.01 -8.21 -6.62
N GLY A 151 4.00 -7.33 -6.34
CA GLY A 151 5.31 -7.65 -5.79
C GLY A 151 5.93 -8.97 -6.27
N ALA A 152 6.56 -9.70 -5.36
CA ALA A 152 7.04 -11.05 -5.62
C ALA A 152 5.96 -12.13 -5.44
N GLY A 153 4.91 -11.82 -4.67
CA GLY A 153 3.91 -12.79 -4.23
C GLY A 153 3.02 -13.35 -5.34
N ILE A 154 2.93 -12.66 -6.49
CA ILE A 154 2.20 -13.17 -7.66
C ILE A 154 2.76 -14.49 -8.19
N ILE A 155 4.08 -14.71 -8.11
CA ILE A 155 4.71 -15.94 -8.61
C ILE A 155 4.37 -17.16 -7.74
N GLY A 156 3.98 -16.93 -6.49
CA GLY A 156 3.47 -17.96 -5.58
C GLY A 156 2.00 -18.33 -5.78
N GLN A 157 1.23 -17.59 -6.60
CA GLN A 157 -0.21 -17.84 -6.75
C GLN A 157 -0.54 -19.23 -7.35
N PRO A 158 0.19 -19.73 -8.37
CA PRO A 158 0.01 -21.10 -8.85
C PRO A 158 0.20 -22.14 -7.75
N TYR A 159 1.21 -21.94 -6.89
CA TYR A 159 1.49 -22.81 -5.75
C TYR A 159 0.35 -22.76 -4.72
N ALA A 160 -0.22 -21.59 -4.45
CA ALA A 160 -1.39 -21.46 -3.58
C ALA A 160 -2.59 -22.27 -4.11
N PHE A 161 -2.83 -22.25 -5.42
CA PHE A 161 -3.90 -23.03 -6.06
C PHE A 161 -3.64 -24.53 -5.99
N ARG A 162 -2.37 -24.96 -6.11
CA ARG A 162 -2.00 -26.35 -5.85
C ARG A 162 -2.33 -26.78 -4.43
N GLN A 163 -2.08 -25.92 -3.45
CA GLN A 163 -2.35 -26.22 -2.04
C GLN A 163 -3.85 -26.24 -1.72
N ALA A 164 -4.64 -25.27 -2.20
CA ALA A 164 -6.08 -25.20 -1.94
C ALA A 164 -6.92 -26.12 -2.82
N GLY A 165 -6.46 -26.44 -4.04
CA GLY A 165 -7.30 -26.92 -5.12
C GLY A 165 -7.89 -25.77 -5.95
N LEU A 166 -8.27 -26.03 -7.20
CA LEU A 166 -8.69 -25.00 -8.17
C LEU A 166 -9.93 -24.23 -7.71
N LEU A 167 -11.02 -24.94 -7.39
CA LEU A 167 -12.27 -24.28 -6.99
C LEU A 167 -12.09 -23.46 -5.71
N ALA A 168 -11.48 -24.07 -4.68
CA ALA A 168 -11.17 -23.38 -3.44
C ALA A 168 -10.24 -22.19 -3.65
N GLY A 169 -9.19 -22.35 -4.46
CA GLY A 169 -8.21 -21.30 -4.75
C GLY A 169 -8.85 -20.07 -5.39
N VAL A 170 -9.75 -20.24 -6.37
CA VAL A 170 -10.48 -19.12 -7.00
C VAL A 170 -11.36 -18.41 -5.97
N ILE A 171 -12.13 -19.15 -5.17
CA ILE A 171 -13.02 -18.58 -4.15
C ILE A 171 -12.20 -17.82 -3.10
N LEU A 172 -11.11 -18.41 -2.62
CA LEU A 172 -10.21 -17.82 -1.63
C LEU A 172 -9.57 -16.54 -2.16
N LEU A 173 -9.04 -16.55 -3.38
CA LEU A 173 -8.41 -15.36 -3.97
C LEU A 173 -9.39 -14.18 -4.04
N ILE A 174 -10.63 -14.42 -4.49
CA ILE A 174 -11.67 -13.38 -4.57
C ILE A 174 -12.06 -12.89 -3.17
N ALA A 175 -12.35 -13.81 -2.25
CA ALA A 175 -12.77 -13.47 -0.89
C ALA A 175 -11.68 -12.70 -0.11
N LEU A 176 -10.43 -13.13 -0.22
CA LEU A 176 -9.29 -12.46 0.42
C LEU A 176 -9.02 -11.10 -0.23
N THR A 177 -9.18 -10.96 -1.55
CA THR A 177 -9.07 -9.65 -2.22
C THR A 177 -10.09 -8.66 -1.68
N ILE A 178 -11.36 -9.05 -1.56
CA ILE A 178 -12.43 -8.19 -1.02
C ILE A 178 -12.10 -7.79 0.42
N THR A 179 -11.61 -8.74 1.22
CA THR A 179 -11.23 -8.49 2.62
C THR A 179 -10.03 -7.55 2.72
N VAL A 180 -9.00 -7.74 1.90
CA VAL A 180 -7.80 -6.89 1.85
C VAL A 180 -8.16 -5.47 1.42
N ASP A 181 -8.95 -5.34 0.35
CA ASP A 181 -9.44 -4.04 -0.12
C ASP A 181 -10.17 -3.25 0.97
N TRP A 182 -11.02 -3.93 1.73
CA TRP A 182 -11.72 -3.33 2.85
C TRP A 182 -10.77 -2.94 4.00
N THR A 183 -9.88 -3.84 4.39
CA THR A 183 -8.97 -3.63 5.54
C THR A 183 -7.90 -2.58 5.28
N ILE A 184 -7.42 -2.41 4.03
CA ILE A 184 -6.52 -1.30 3.67
C ILE A 184 -7.22 0.06 3.90
N ARG A 185 -8.49 0.18 3.51
CA ARG A 185 -9.27 1.40 3.75
C ARG A 185 -9.51 1.64 5.24
N LEU A 186 -9.67 0.59 6.03
CA LEU A 186 -9.77 0.71 7.50
C LEU A 186 -8.52 1.35 8.11
N ILE A 187 -7.31 1.10 7.59
CA ILE A 187 -6.09 1.72 8.14
C ILE A 187 -6.16 3.25 8.05
N VAL A 188 -6.54 3.79 6.90
CA VAL A 188 -6.67 5.25 6.71
C VAL A 188 -7.80 5.81 7.58
N ILE A 189 -8.93 5.11 7.66
CA ILE A 189 -10.06 5.52 8.52
C ILE A 189 -9.63 5.55 10.00
N ASN A 190 -8.95 4.50 10.47
CA ASN A 190 -8.49 4.39 11.85
C ASN A 190 -7.42 5.44 12.18
N SER A 191 -6.51 5.73 11.25
CA SER A 191 -5.54 6.83 11.37
C SER A 191 -6.25 8.17 11.55
N LYS A 192 -7.28 8.46 10.73
CA LYS A 192 -8.08 9.69 10.87
C LYS A 192 -8.88 9.75 12.18
N LEU A 193 -9.44 8.63 12.63
CA LEU A 193 -10.22 8.57 13.88
C LEU A 193 -9.33 8.69 15.13
N SER A 194 -8.12 8.13 15.09
CA SER A 194 -7.15 8.21 16.19
C SER A 194 -6.34 9.50 16.20
N GLY A 195 -6.33 10.26 15.10
CA GLY A 195 -5.49 11.44 14.94
C GLY A 195 -4.00 11.11 14.80
N ARG A 196 -3.65 9.86 14.47
CA ARG A 196 -2.27 9.38 14.29
C ARG A 196 -1.96 9.22 12.82
N ASP A 197 -0.72 9.49 12.43
CA ASP A 197 -0.23 9.48 11.05
C ASP A 197 0.56 8.22 10.66
N SER A 198 0.88 7.37 11.63
CA SER A 198 1.52 6.07 11.43
C SER A 198 0.63 4.90 11.85
N PHE A 199 0.87 3.73 11.26
CA PHE A 199 0.11 2.53 11.60
C PHE A 199 0.50 2.04 13.00
N GLN A 200 1.79 2.11 13.36
CA GLN A 200 2.29 1.85 14.71
C GLN A 200 1.60 2.76 15.74
N GLY A 201 1.57 4.07 15.48
CA GLY A 201 0.92 5.05 16.36
C GLY A 201 -0.59 4.84 16.49
N THR A 202 -1.27 4.44 15.41
CA THR A 202 -2.71 4.11 15.44
C THR A 202 -2.99 2.90 16.35
N VAL A 203 -2.20 1.83 16.23
CA VAL A 203 -2.35 0.62 17.05
C VAL A 203 -1.94 0.88 18.50
N GLU A 204 -0.89 1.67 18.74
CA GLU A 204 -0.47 2.11 20.07
C GLU A 204 -1.56 2.95 20.74
N PHE A 205 -2.17 3.89 20.02
CA PHE A 205 -3.29 4.66 20.56
C PHE A 205 -4.45 3.76 20.97
N CYS A 206 -4.71 2.70 20.21
CA CYS A 206 -5.78 1.75 20.53
C CYS A 206 -5.41 0.82 21.69
N PHE A 207 -4.23 0.22 21.73
CA PHE A 207 -3.93 -0.89 22.65
C PHE A 207 -2.74 -0.62 23.59
N GLY A 208 -2.21 0.59 23.58
CA GLY A 208 -1.01 0.97 24.33
C GLY A 208 0.23 0.22 23.86
N ARG A 209 1.18 0.04 24.78
CA ARG A 209 2.50 -0.53 24.50
C ARG A 209 2.45 -1.98 24.00
N THR A 210 1.48 -2.78 24.44
CA THR A 210 1.31 -4.16 23.93
C THR A 210 0.88 -4.15 22.47
N GLY A 211 0.02 -3.21 22.09
CA GLY A 211 -0.31 -2.93 20.69
C GLY A 211 0.91 -2.55 19.86
N LEU A 212 1.72 -1.61 20.36
CA LEU A 212 2.95 -1.17 19.72
C LEU A 212 3.93 -2.33 19.48
N ILE A 213 4.12 -3.20 20.46
CA ILE A 213 4.98 -4.39 20.31
C ILE A 213 4.40 -5.33 19.24
N ALA A 214 3.10 -5.63 19.30
CA ALA A 214 2.46 -6.56 18.38
C ALA A 214 2.55 -6.08 16.91
N ILE A 215 2.24 -4.81 16.64
CA ILE A 215 2.35 -4.24 15.29
C ILE A 215 3.80 -4.19 14.82
N SER A 216 4.74 -3.79 15.69
CA SER A 216 6.16 -3.67 15.31
C SER A 216 6.75 -5.03 14.97
N VAL A 217 6.47 -6.07 15.76
CA VAL A 217 6.91 -7.44 15.47
C VAL A 217 6.29 -7.95 14.16
N ALA A 218 4.99 -7.74 13.95
CA ALA A 218 4.31 -8.18 12.73
C ALA A 218 4.84 -7.47 11.48
N GLN A 219 4.99 -6.13 11.50
CA GLN A 219 5.53 -5.37 10.37
C GLN A 219 6.98 -5.74 10.08
N TRP A 220 7.82 -5.85 11.12
CA TRP A 220 9.21 -6.25 10.96
C TRP A 220 9.32 -7.65 10.38
N ALA A 221 8.58 -8.63 10.92
CA ALA A 221 8.63 -10.01 10.44
C ALA A 221 8.10 -10.14 9.00
N PHE A 222 7.06 -9.38 8.63
CA PHE A 222 6.56 -9.36 7.25
C PHE A 222 7.61 -8.85 6.27
N ALA A 223 8.16 -7.66 6.53
CA ALA A 223 9.17 -7.04 5.67
C ALA A 223 10.46 -7.88 5.62
N PHE A 224 10.92 -8.40 6.77
CA PHE A 224 12.09 -9.27 6.84
C PHE A 224 11.88 -10.58 6.07
N GLY A 225 10.70 -11.19 6.18
CA GLY A 225 10.29 -12.34 5.39
C GLY A 225 10.29 -12.06 3.88
N GLY A 226 9.85 -10.86 3.47
CA GLY A 226 9.96 -10.36 2.10
C GLY A 226 11.41 -10.33 1.61
N MET A 227 12.33 -9.78 2.40
CA MET A 227 13.76 -9.77 2.04
C MET A 227 14.33 -11.17 1.83
N ILE A 228 13.98 -12.14 2.70
CA ILE A 228 14.40 -13.54 2.55
C ILE A 228 13.88 -14.11 1.23
N ALA A 229 12.59 -13.93 0.94
CA ALA A 229 11.97 -14.38 -0.29
C ALA A 229 12.64 -13.78 -1.54
N PHE A 230 12.97 -12.49 -1.50
CA PHE A 230 13.65 -11.82 -2.61
C PHE A 230 15.05 -12.36 -2.86
N CYS A 231 15.82 -12.64 -1.80
CA CYS A 231 17.13 -13.30 -1.94
C CYS A 231 17.00 -14.71 -2.53
N ILE A 232 16.01 -15.50 -2.10
CA ILE A 232 15.73 -16.84 -2.66
C ILE A 232 15.42 -16.72 -4.15
N ILE A 233 14.57 -15.78 -4.54
CA ILE A 233 14.20 -15.54 -5.94
C ILE A 233 15.42 -15.17 -6.80
N VAL A 234 16.30 -14.31 -6.30
CA VAL A 234 17.53 -13.94 -7.00
C VAL A 234 18.40 -15.17 -7.25
N GLY A 235 18.58 -16.01 -6.22
CA GLY A 235 19.31 -17.28 -6.33
C GLY A 235 18.66 -18.29 -7.27
N ASP A 236 17.34 -18.32 -7.34
CA ASP A 236 16.60 -19.24 -8.20
C ASP A 236 16.54 -18.77 -9.66
N SER A 237 16.67 -17.47 -9.91
CA SER A 237 16.41 -16.88 -11.24
C SER A 237 17.69 -16.51 -11.99
N ILE A 238 18.60 -15.78 -11.35
CA ILE A 238 19.77 -15.18 -12.01
C ILE A 238 20.78 -16.22 -12.52
N PRO A 239 21.11 -17.32 -11.81
CA PRO A 239 22.06 -18.30 -12.32
C PRO A 239 21.62 -18.91 -13.65
N HIS A 240 20.32 -19.23 -13.80
CA HIS A 240 19.78 -19.75 -15.06
C HIS A 240 19.99 -18.77 -16.22
N VAL A 241 19.75 -17.47 -15.98
CA VAL A 241 19.99 -16.44 -16.99
C VAL A 241 21.46 -16.36 -17.37
N LEU A 242 22.37 -16.36 -16.39
CA LEU A 242 23.81 -16.28 -16.65
C LEU A 242 24.30 -17.48 -17.46
N THR A 243 23.84 -18.69 -17.14
CA THR A 243 24.18 -19.89 -17.92
C THR A 243 23.57 -19.91 -19.32
N ALA A 244 22.41 -19.27 -19.52
CA ALA A 244 21.78 -19.17 -20.83
C ALA A 244 22.47 -18.14 -21.73
N VAL A 245 22.92 -17.02 -21.16
CA VAL A 245 23.65 -15.96 -21.90
C VAL A 245 25.10 -16.38 -22.17
N PHE A 246 25.72 -17.12 -21.26
CA PHE A 246 27.10 -17.59 -21.36
C PHE A 246 27.16 -19.14 -21.25
N PRO A 247 26.97 -19.88 -22.36
CA PRO A 247 26.92 -21.35 -22.35
C PRO A 247 28.19 -22.04 -21.81
N GLY A 248 29.36 -21.39 -21.89
CA GLY A 248 30.63 -21.88 -21.33
C GLY A 248 30.97 -21.31 -19.94
N LEU A 249 30.01 -20.69 -19.23
CA LEU A 249 30.26 -20.01 -17.95
C LEU A 249 30.91 -20.93 -16.93
N ARG A 250 30.44 -22.18 -16.84
CA ARG A 250 30.90 -23.18 -15.88
C ARG A 250 32.36 -23.58 -16.07
N ASP A 251 32.89 -23.43 -17.28
CA ASP A 251 34.26 -23.81 -17.63
C ASP A 251 35.27 -22.70 -17.30
N VAL A 252 34.80 -21.50 -16.95
CA VAL A 252 35.66 -20.37 -16.56
C VAL A 252 35.92 -20.43 -15.04
N PRO A 253 37.17 -20.49 -14.55
CA PRO A 253 37.48 -20.80 -13.15
C PRO A 253 36.85 -19.84 -12.11
N VAL A 254 36.82 -18.54 -12.41
CA VAL A 254 36.28 -17.51 -11.50
C VAL A 254 34.82 -17.19 -11.84
N LEU A 255 34.50 -17.06 -13.14
CA LEU A 255 33.17 -16.67 -13.58
C LEU A 255 32.16 -17.82 -13.47
N GLY A 256 32.62 -19.07 -13.52
CA GLY A 256 31.81 -20.27 -13.32
C GLY A 256 31.21 -20.39 -11.93
N LEU A 257 31.78 -19.69 -10.93
CA LEU A 257 31.17 -19.57 -9.61
C LEU A 257 29.81 -18.86 -9.66
N LEU A 258 29.58 -17.97 -10.63
CA LEU A 258 28.28 -17.30 -10.85
C LEU A 258 27.21 -18.24 -11.44
N ALA A 259 27.54 -19.50 -11.75
CA ALA A 259 26.53 -20.52 -12.01
C ALA A 259 25.95 -21.11 -10.72
N ASN A 260 26.60 -20.90 -9.56
CA ASN A 260 26.14 -21.42 -8.28
C ASN A 260 25.14 -20.46 -7.62
N ARG A 261 24.02 -21.02 -7.14
CA ARG A 261 22.95 -20.27 -6.48
C ARG A 261 23.46 -19.39 -5.33
N ARG A 262 24.30 -19.94 -4.45
CA ARG A 262 24.78 -19.25 -3.23
C ARG A 262 25.68 -18.08 -3.57
N VAL A 263 26.59 -18.27 -4.53
CA VAL A 263 27.53 -17.22 -4.96
C VAL A 263 26.77 -16.07 -5.59
N VAL A 264 25.78 -16.35 -6.44
CA VAL A 264 24.95 -15.31 -7.07
C VAL A 264 24.17 -14.51 -6.04
N ILE A 265 23.55 -15.16 -5.05
CA ILE A 265 22.89 -14.45 -3.93
C ILE A 265 23.88 -13.48 -3.28
N VAL A 266 25.06 -13.96 -2.86
CA VAL A 266 26.06 -13.12 -2.17
C VAL A 266 26.52 -11.96 -3.04
N VAL A 267 26.93 -12.24 -4.28
CA VAL A 267 27.51 -11.23 -5.19
C VAL A 267 26.48 -10.16 -5.56
N PHE A 268 25.27 -10.55 -5.96
CA PHE A 268 24.26 -9.59 -6.41
C PHE A 268 23.59 -8.85 -5.24
N VAL A 269 23.33 -9.51 -4.11
CA VAL A 269 22.75 -8.84 -2.94
C VAL A 269 23.75 -7.86 -2.34
N LEU A 270 25.01 -8.24 -2.15
CA LEU A 270 26.02 -7.31 -1.61
C LEU A 270 26.46 -6.26 -2.64
N GLY A 271 26.49 -6.60 -3.93
CA GLY A 271 26.91 -5.69 -5.00
C GLY A 271 25.85 -4.68 -5.44
N ILE A 272 24.56 -5.01 -5.34
CA ILE A 272 23.46 -4.18 -5.83
C ILE A 272 22.50 -3.81 -4.70
N SER A 273 21.89 -4.78 -4.03
CA SER A 273 20.83 -4.48 -3.05
C SER A 273 21.35 -3.81 -1.78
N TYR A 274 22.51 -4.23 -1.25
CA TYR A 274 23.11 -3.64 -0.06
C TYR A 274 23.45 -2.14 -0.23
N PRO A 275 24.21 -1.70 -1.26
CA PRO A 275 24.47 -0.28 -1.43
C PRO A 275 23.18 0.53 -1.69
N LEU A 276 22.20 -0.05 -2.38
CA LEU A 276 20.88 0.58 -2.53
C LEU A 276 20.12 0.70 -1.20
N SER A 277 20.27 -0.26 -0.29
CA SER A 277 19.64 -0.25 1.04
C SER A 277 20.26 0.80 1.98
N LEU A 278 21.54 1.12 1.77
CA LEU A 278 22.23 2.22 2.44
C LEU A 278 21.80 3.58 1.90
N TYR A 279 21.37 3.63 0.63
CA TYR A 279 20.97 4.85 -0.02
C TYR A 279 19.72 5.45 0.64
N ARG A 280 19.80 6.75 0.94
CA ARG A 280 18.84 7.42 1.82
C ARG A 280 17.60 7.96 1.09
N ASP A 281 17.75 8.23 -0.20
CA ASP A 281 16.71 8.89 -0.99
C ASP A 281 15.94 7.86 -1.84
N ILE A 282 14.85 7.37 -1.25
CA ILE A 282 13.95 6.37 -1.84
C ILE A 282 13.10 6.98 -2.97
N ALA A 283 13.01 8.31 -3.08
CA ALA A 283 12.25 8.96 -4.15
C ALA A 283 12.85 8.66 -5.54
N LYS A 284 14.15 8.38 -5.63
CA LYS A 284 14.78 7.91 -6.87
C LYS A 284 14.38 6.48 -7.24
N LEU A 285 14.03 5.63 -6.26
CA LEU A 285 13.47 4.29 -6.49
C LEU A 285 12.01 4.33 -6.99
N ALA A 286 11.26 5.42 -6.78
CA ALA A 286 9.91 5.55 -7.34
C ALA A 286 9.89 5.49 -8.88
N LYS A 287 10.98 5.91 -9.54
CA LYS A 287 11.16 5.71 -11.00
C LYS A 287 11.39 4.25 -11.38
N ALA A 288 11.86 3.41 -10.45
CA ALA A 288 11.99 1.96 -10.65
C ALA A 288 10.64 1.23 -10.51
N SER A 289 9.63 1.82 -9.86
CA SER A 289 8.28 1.26 -9.73
C SER A 289 7.60 0.99 -11.09
N THR A 290 7.83 1.85 -12.09
CA THR A 290 7.31 1.61 -13.45
C THR A 290 8.02 0.46 -14.15
N LEU A 291 9.34 0.32 -13.97
CA LEU A 291 10.12 -0.80 -14.48
C LEU A 291 9.67 -2.12 -13.84
N ALA A 292 9.38 -2.12 -12.53
CA ALA A 292 8.86 -3.26 -11.80
C ALA A 292 7.52 -3.77 -12.37
N LEU A 293 6.61 -2.86 -12.72
CA LEU A 293 5.34 -3.20 -13.35
C LEU A 293 5.50 -3.69 -14.79
N ILE A 294 6.44 -3.14 -15.56
CA ILE A 294 6.75 -3.67 -16.89
C ILE A 294 7.32 -5.09 -16.79
N SER A 295 8.28 -5.31 -15.88
CA SER A 295 8.82 -6.63 -15.54
C SER A 295 7.69 -7.60 -15.19
N MET A 296 6.73 -7.15 -14.38
CA MET A 296 5.57 -7.94 -14.01
C MET A 296 4.72 -8.38 -15.21
N MET A 297 4.43 -7.46 -16.13
CA MET A 297 3.69 -7.77 -17.34
C MET A 297 4.44 -8.77 -18.23
N ILE A 298 5.78 -8.68 -18.32
CA ILE A 298 6.62 -9.64 -19.05
C ILE A 298 6.52 -11.04 -18.41
N ILE A 299 6.60 -11.12 -17.08
CA ILE A 299 6.48 -12.40 -16.36
C ILE A 299 5.10 -13.01 -16.61
N LEU A 300 4.02 -12.22 -16.47
CA LEU A 300 2.65 -12.69 -16.70
C LEU A 300 2.46 -13.18 -18.14
N PHE A 301 2.89 -12.38 -19.12
CA PHE A 301 2.83 -12.74 -20.54
C PHE A 301 3.60 -14.03 -20.82
N THR A 302 4.78 -14.20 -20.22
CA THR A 302 5.60 -15.39 -20.39
C THR A 302 4.92 -16.64 -19.84
N VAL A 303 4.40 -16.60 -18.62
CA VAL A 303 3.74 -17.76 -18.00
C VAL A 303 2.47 -18.14 -18.78
N VAL A 304 1.68 -17.15 -19.21
CA VAL A 304 0.46 -17.38 -20.00
C VAL A 304 0.78 -18.00 -21.36
N THR A 305 1.77 -17.47 -22.09
CA THR A 305 2.08 -17.93 -23.46
C THR A 305 2.88 -19.24 -23.47
N GLN A 306 3.94 -19.32 -22.65
CA GLN A 306 4.82 -20.48 -22.63
C GLN A 306 4.18 -21.68 -21.94
N GLY A 307 3.19 -21.48 -21.05
CA GLY A 307 2.46 -22.57 -20.40
C GLY A 307 1.86 -23.57 -21.40
N PHE A 308 1.29 -23.07 -22.51
CA PHE A 308 0.73 -23.93 -23.56
C PHE A 308 1.79 -24.72 -24.34
N MET A 309 3.02 -24.23 -24.39
CA MET A 309 4.14 -24.82 -25.13
C MET A 309 4.94 -25.83 -24.31
N VAL A 310 4.64 -25.99 -23.01
CA VAL A 310 5.31 -26.97 -22.14
C VAL A 310 5.02 -28.40 -22.61
N PRO A 311 6.05 -29.25 -22.80
CA PRO A 311 5.89 -30.66 -23.14
C PRO A 311 5.02 -31.43 -22.14
N LYS A 312 4.39 -32.54 -22.55
CA LYS A 312 3.42 -33.25 -21.71
C LYS A 312 4.07 -33.89 -20.48
N GLU A 313 5.32 -34.30 -20.60
CA GLU A 313 6.15 -34.91 -19.56
C GLU A 313 6.41 -33.98 -18.36
N ASP A 314 6.49 -32.67 -18.60
CA ASP A 314 6.72 -31.66 -17.58
C ASP A 314 5.43 -31.17 -16.92
N ARG A 315 4.26 -31.53 -17.47
CA ARG A 315 2.96 -31.25 -16.87
C ARG A 315 2.71 -32.18 -15.68
N GLY A 316 2.01 -31.68 -14.68
CA GLY A 316 1.56 -32.48 -13.54
C GLY A 316 0.20 -33.12 -13.81
N GLU A 317 -0.15 -34.07 -12.95
CA GLU A 317 -1.45 -34.74 -12.99
C GLU A 317 -2.50 -33.93 -12.23
N PHE A 318 -3.76 -34.11 -12.62
CA PHE A 318 -4.91 -33.52 -11.94
C PHE A 318 -5.71 -34.62 -11.24
N THR A 319 -5.74 -34.57 -9.91
CA THR A 319 -6.64 -35.38 -9.08
C THR A 319 -7.93 -34.61 -8.82
N THR A 320 -9.03 -35.30 -8.52
CA THR A 320 -10.31 -34.66 -8.17
C THR A 320 -10.15 -33.63 -7.05
N SER A 321 -9.39 -33.94 -5.99
CA SER A 321 -9.10 -33.00 -4.90
C SER A 321 -8.34 -31.75 -5.38
N LEU A 322 -7.41 -31.92 -6.33
CA LEU A 322 -6.67 -30.79 -6.90
C LEU A 322 -7.57 -29.88 -7.75
N LEU A 323 -8.63 -30.42 -8.36
CA LEU A 323 -9.62 -29.64 -9.12
C LEU A 323 -10.71 -29.02 -8.24
N THR A 324 -10.98 -29.58 -7.06
CA THR A 324 -12.01 -29.08 -6.13
C THR A 324 -11.39 -28.43 -4.90
N ILE A 325 -11.25 -29.21 -3.83
CA ILE A 325 -10.73 -28.82 -2.52
C ILE A 325 -9.63 -29.80 -2.14
N ASN A 326 -8.47 -29.24 -1.82
CA ASN A 326 -7.30 -29.94 -1.33
C ASN A 326 -7.04 -29.53 0.13
N ASP A 327 -6.28 -30.35 0.87
CA ASP A 327 -6.10 -30.21 2.31
C ASP A 327 -5.25 -28.98 2.70
N GLY A 328 -4.56 -28.39 1.73
CA GLY A 328 -3.65 -27.26 1.90
C GLY A 328 -4.29 -25.87 1.91
N ILE A 329 -5.58 -25.74 2.25
CA ILE A 329 -6.30 -24.45 2.23
C ILE A 329 -5.63 -23.38 3.09
N PHE A 330 -5.18 -23.73 4.30
CA PHE A 330 -4.57 -22.76 5.22
C PHE A 330 -3.21 -22.25 4.71
N GLN A 331 -2.46 -23.12 4.04
CA GLN A 331 -1.23 -22.76 3.34
C GLN A 331 -1.51 -21.80 2.19
N ALA A 332 -2.54 -22.09 1.40
CA ALA A 332 -2.96 -21.22 0.31
C ALA A 332 -3.38 -19.84 0.82
N ILE A 333 -4.13 -19.76 1.93
CA ILE A 333 -4.46 -18.48 2.56
C ILE A 333 -3.18 -17.73 2.92
N GLY A 334 -2.20 -18.38 3.56
CA GLY A 334 -0.91 -17.76 3.86
C GLY A 334 -0.24 -17.19 2.61
N VAL A 335 -0.08 -17.98 1.55
CA VAL A 335 0.58 -17.52 0.31
C VAL A 335 -0.18 -16.38 -0.37
N ILE A 336 -1.51 -16.45 -0.44
CA ILE A 336 -2.34 -15.38 -1.02
C ILE A 336 -2.24 -14.11 -0.16
N SER A 337 -2.31 -14.24 1.17
CA SER A 337 -2.16 -13.14 2.10
C SER A 337 -0.78 -12.49 1.96
N PHE A 338 0.30 -13.28 1.89
CA PHE A 338 1.64 -12.74 1.67
C PHE A 338 1.71 -11.87 0.42
N ALA A 339 1.09 -12.31 -0.68
CA ALA A 339 1.04 -11.52 -1.90
C ALA A 339 0.23 -10.23 -1.70
N PHE A 340 -0.98 -10.31 -1.15
CA PHE A 340 -1.89 -9.18 -1.14
C PHE A 340 -1.65 -8.15 -0.03
N VAL A 341 -0.80 -8.43 0.96
CA VAL A 341 -0.54 -7.49 2.04
C VAL A 341 0.35 -6.34 1.57
N CYS A 342 -0.26 -5.15 1.53
CA CYS A 342 0.42 -3.87 1.35
C CYS A 342 0.09 -2.88 2.48
N HIS A 343 -0.53 -3.36 3.57
CA HIS A 343 -1.05 -2.57 4.69
C HIS A 343 -0.02 -1.67 5.36
N HIS A 344 1.23 -2.12 5.46
CA HIS A 344 2.30 -1.32 6.06
C HIS A 344 2.66 -0.08 5.22
N ASN A 345 2.41 -0.10 3.91
CA ASN A 345 2.68 1.02 2.99
C ASN A 345 1.47 1.92 2.73
N SER A 346 0.28 1.57 3.24
CA SER A 346 -0.95 2.26 2.85
C SER A 346 -1.00 3.73 3.28
N LEU A 347 -0.50 4.05 4.48
CA LEU A 347 -0.45 5.43 4.99
C LEU A 347 0.57 6.28 4.24
N LEU A 348 1.71 5.70 3.84
CA LEU A 348 2.70 6.37 3.00
C LEU A 348 2.12 6.73 1.63
N ILE A 349 1.41 5.78 1.00
CA ILE A 349 0.74 6.02 -0.28
C ILE A 349 -0.34 7.09 -0.13
N TYR A 350 -1.15 7.02 0.94
CA TYR A 350 -2.18 8.02 1.23
C TYR A 350 -1.59 9.42 1.41
N GLY A 351 -0.53 9.57 2.21
CA GLY A 351 0.15 10.86 2.44
C GLY A 351 0.86 11.40 1.20
N SER A 352 1.25 10.52 0.26
CA SER A 352 1.86 10.92 -1.01
C SER A 352 0.87 11.50 -2.00
N LEU A 353 -0.45 11.28 -1.84
CA LEU A 353 -1.45 11.80 -2.77
C LEU A 353 -1.43 13.32 -2.81
N GLN A 354 -1.51 13.90 -4.01
CA GLN A 354 -1.64 15.36 -4.21
C GLN A 354 -2.86 15.96 -3.49
N THR A 355 -3.90 15.14 -3.32
CA THR A 355 -5.16 15.50 -2.65
C THR A 355 -5.58 14.31 -1.81
N PRO A 356 -5.13 14.22 -0.55
CA PRO A 356 -5.33 13.06 0.30
C PRO A 356 -6.76 13.02 0.84
N THR A 357 -7.74 12.66 0.01
CA THR A 357 -9.12 12.40 0.44
C THR A 357 -9.38 10.90 0.55
N ILE A 358 -10.27 10.51 1.47
CA ILE A 358 -10.64 9.10 1.67
C ILE A 358 -11.24 8.52 0.39
N ASP A 359 -12.06 9.29 -0.34
CA ASP A 359 -12.69 8.84 -1.58
C ASP A 359 -11.64 8.54 -2.67
N ARG A 360 -10.70 9.46 -2.89
CA ARG A 360 -9.62 9.27 -3.88
C ARG A 360 -8.75 8.07 -3.51
N PHE A 361 -8.41 7.92 -2.23
CA PHE A 361 -7.67 6.76 -1.75
C PHE A 361 -8.45 5.45 -1.90
N SER A 362 -9.76 5.46 -1.65
CA SER A 362 -10.64 4.31 -1.89
C SER A 362 -10.66 3.94 -3.37
N THR A 363 -10.74 4.92 -4.27
CA THR A 363 -10.65 4.70 -5.72
C THR A 363 -9.31 4.06 -6.10
N VAL A 364 -8.18 4.59 -5.63
CA VAL A 364 -6.86 3.99 -5.86
C VAL A 364 -6.83 2.55 -5.36
N THR A 365 -7.28 2.32 -4.12
CA THR A 365 -7.30 1.01 -3.49
C THR A 365 -8.10 0.01 -4.32
N HIS A 366 -9.33 0.36 -4.69
CA HIS A 366 -10.23 -0.51 -5.46
C HIS A 366 -9.66 -0.89 -6.82
N TYR A 367 -9.12 0.07 -7.57
CA TYR A 367 -8.52 -0.25 -8.87
C TYR A 367 -7.24 -1.07 -8.70
N SER A 368 -6.39 -0.74 -7.74
CA SER A 368 -5.14 -1.48 -7.48
C SER A 368 -5.40 -2.91 -7.05
N THR A 369 -6.32 -3.16 -6.11
CA THR A 369 -6.67 -4.50 -5.63
C THR A 369 -7.36 -5.32 -6.72
N SER A 370 -8.28 -4.73 -7.48
CA SER A 370 -9.00 -5.42 -8.57
C SER A 370 -8.06 -5.85 -9.70
N ILE A 371 -7.16 -4.96 -10.15
CA ILE A 371 -6.19 -5.29 -11.20
C ILE A 371 -5.18 -6.33 -10.70
N SER A 372 -4.75 -6.24 -9.44
CA SER A 372 -3.87 -7.23 -8.83
C SER A 372 -4.54 -8.60 -8.72
N MET A 373 -5.83 -8.65 -8.39
CA MET A 373 -6.63 -9.89 -8.38
C MET A 373 -6.71 -10.53 -9.77
N VAL A 374 -7.00 -9.75 -10.81
CA VAL A 374 -7.02 -10.27 -12.19
C VAL A 374 -5.65 -10.81 -12.59
N ALA A 375 -4.57 -10.07 -12.32
CA ALA A 375 -3.22 -10.51 -12.62
C ALA A 375 -2.84 -11.79 -11.85
N CYS A 376 -3.17 -11.86 -10.56
CA CYS A 376 -2.92 -13.04 -9.72
C CYS A 376 -3.75 -14.24 -10.18
N LEU A 377 -5.02 -14.05 -10.56
CA LEU A 377 -5.88 -15.11 -11.06
C LEU A 377 -5.36 -15.65 -12.40
N LEU A 378 -4.96 -14.77 -13.32
CA LEU A 378 -4.34 -15.16 -14.59
C LEU A 378 -3.06 -15.95 -14.36
N MET A 379 -2.17 -15.45 -13.48
CA MET A 379 -0.95 -16.15 -13.10
C MET A 379 -1.26 -17.53 -12.52
N ALA A 380 -2.16 -17.58 -11.52
CA ALA A 380 -2.56 -18.79 -10.83
C ALA A 380 -3.10 -19.83 -11.80
N LEU A 381 -4.10 -19.46 -12.61
CA LEU A 381 -4.73 -20.37 -13.57
C LEU A 381 -3.73 -20.86 -14.61
N SER A 382 -2.95 -19.97 -15.22
CA SER A 382 -1.98 -20.38 -16.26
C SER A 382 -0.89 -21.28 -15.70
N GLY A 383 -0.33 -20.96 -14.52
CA GLY A 383 0.71 -21.78 -13.90
C GLY A 383 0.17 -23.11 -13.38
N PHE A 384 -0.94 -23.09 -12.65
CA PHE A 384 -1.54 -24.27 -12.03
C PHE A 384 -2.13 -25.23 -13.07
N LEU A 385 -2.86 -24.74 -14.09
CA LEU A 385 -3.40 -25.60 -15.15
C LEU A 385 -2.32 -26.18 -16.07
N THR A 386 -1.12 -25.60 -16.08
CA THR A 386 0.02 -26.16 -16.81
C THR A 386 0.72 -27.24 -15.99
N PHE A 387 1.03 -26.96 -14.71
CA PHE A 387 1.92 -27.81 -13.92
C PHE A 387 1.23 -28.70 -12.88
N GLY A 388 -0.07 -28.52 -12.60
CA GLY A 388 -0.87 -29.38 -11.74
C GLY A 388 -0.20 -29.70 -10.40
N SER A 389 -0.07 -30.99 -10.08
CA SER A 389 0.60 -31.46 -8.86
C SER A 389 2.08 -31.07 -8.75
N LYS A 390 2.76 -30.77 -9.85
CA LYS A 390 4.19 -30.40 -9.91
C LYS A 390 4.46 -28.90 -9.70
N THR A 391 3.45 -28.05 -9.55
CA THR A 391 3.64 -26.60 -9.43
C THR A 391 4.53 -26.22 -8.23
N LEU A 392 5.65 -25.54 -8.47
CA LEU A 392 6.60 -25.11 -7.44
C LEU A 392 6.23 -23.73 -6.88
N GLY A 393 6.80 -23.39 -5.71
CA GLY A 393 6.63 -22.07 -5.07
C GLY A 393 7.08 -20.89 -5.94
N ASN A 394 8.07 -21.13 -6.81
CA ASN A 394 8.43 -20.24 -7.91
C ASN A 394 8.03 -20.92 -9.24
N VAL A 395 6.92 -20.48 -9.85
CA VAL A 395 6.41 -21.07 -11.10
C VAL A 395 7.42 -20.98 -12.25
N LEU A 396 8.33 -20.00 -12.25
CA LEU A 396 9.36 -19.90 -13.28
C LEU A 396 10.34 -21.07 -13.23
N ASN A 397 10.51 -21.72 -12.08
CA ASN A 397 11.39 -22.89 -11.95
C ASN A 397 10.77 -24.16 -12.59
N ASN A 398 9.47 -24.16 -12.85
CA ASN A 398 8.82 -25.27 -13.57
C ASN A 398 9.12 -25.26 -15.08
N PHE A 399 9.53 -24.13 -15.65
CA PHE A 399 9.81 -24.01 -17.08
C PHE A 399 11.26 -24.42 -17.42
N PRO A 400 11.52 -25.01 -18.61
CA PRO A 400 12.86 -25.38 -19.04
C PRO A 400 13.85 -24.19 -19.05
N ALA A 401 15.11 -24.45 -18.69
CA ALA A 401 16.18 -23.44 -18.68
C ALA A 401 16.62 -22.98 -20.07
N THR A 402 16.25 -23.70 -21.13
CA THR A 402 16.63 -23.40 -22.52
C THR A 402 15.74 -22.33 -23.17
N ASN A 403 14.59 -22.02 -22.57
CA ASN A 403 13.62 -21.12 -23.19
C ASN A 403 14.02 -19.64 -23.01
N PRO A 404 14.30 -18.89 -24.10
CA PRO A 404 14.79 -17.52 -24.01
C PRO A 404 13.78 -16.54 -23.41
N LEU A 405 12.47 -16.74 -23.67
CA LEU A 405 11.44 -15.86 -23.11
C LEU A 405 11.28 -16.07 -21.60
N VAL A 406 11.38 -17.32 -21.13
CA VAL A 406 11.41 -17.66 -19.70
C VAL A 406 12.66 -17.07 -19.04
N ASN A 407 13.82 -17.13 -19.68
CA ASN A 407 15.03 -16.52 -19.15
C ASN A 407 14.95 -14.99 -19.10
N LEU A 408 14.30 -14.35 -20.08
CA LEU A 408 13.98 -12.92 -20.00
C LEU A 408 13.09 -12.61 -18.79
N ALA A 409 12.03 -13.41 -18.56
CA ALA A 409 11.18 -13.25 -17.38
C ALA A 409 11.94 -13.46 -16.06
N ARG A 410 12.83 -14.46 -15.98
CA ARG A 410 13.73 -14.69 -14.84
C ARG A 410 14.67 -13.51 -14.59
N LEU A 411 15.23 -12.92 -15.65
CA LEU A 411 16.09 -11.74 -15.55
C LEU A 411 15.31 -10.55 -15.00
N CYS A 412 14.17 -10.24 -15.61
CA CYS A 412 13.29 -9.16 -15.16
C CYS A 412 12.87 -9.36 -13.70
N PHE A 413 12.50 -10.58 -13.32
CA PHE A 413 12.11 -10.92 -11.96
C PHE A 413 13.27 -10.73 -10.96
N GLY A 414 14.44 -11.31 -11.24
CA GLY A 414 15.62 -11.19 -10.38
C GLY A 414 16.08 -9.74 -10.21
N LEU A 415 16.14 -8.96 -11.30
CA LEU A 415 16.49 -7.54 -11.23
C LEU A 415 15.46 -6.74 -10.42
N ASN A 416 14.17 -7.01 -10.60
CA ASN A 416 13.11 -6.36 -9.82
C ASN A 416 13.25 -6.65 -8.32
N MET A 417 13.55 -7.90 -7.95
CA MET A 417 13.76 -8.27 -6.54
C MET A 417 14.99 -7.59 -5.94
N LEU A 418 16.08 -7.46 -6.69
CA LEU A 418 17.28 -6.74 -6.24
C LEU A 418 16.99 -5.26 -5.94
N THR A 419 16.07 -4.64 -6.68
CA THR A 419 15.65 -3.25 -6.46
C THR A 419 14.52 -3.09 -5.43
N THR A 420 13.79 -4.17 -5.12
CA THR A 420 12.69 -4.14 -4.13
C THR A 420 13.18 -4.46 -2.72
N LEU A 421 14.24 -5.28 -2.57
CA LEU A 421 14.85 -5.59 -1.27
C LEU A 421 15.20 -4.34 -0.42
N PRO A 422 15.80 -3.27 -0.98
CA PRO A 422 16.05 -2.03 -0.25
C PRO A 422 14.80 -1.39 0.36
N LEU A 423 13.63 -1.53 -0.27
CA LEU A 423 12.38 -0.97 0.24
C LEU A 423 11.92 -1.72 1.49
N GLU A 424 11.99 -3.05 1.50
CA GLU A 424 11.65 -3.85 2.70
C GLU A 424 12.69 -3.69 3.81
N ALA A 425 13.97 -3.53 3.45
CA ALA A 425 15.02 -3.20 4.41
C ALA A 425 14.76 -1.84 5.07
N PHE A 426 14.27 -0.86 4.30
CA PHE A 426 13.82 0.42 4.83
C PHE A 426 12.66 0.26 5.81
N VAL A 427 11.61 -0.49 5.45
CA VAL A 427 10.45 -0.73 6.32
C VAL A 427 10.89 -1.39 7.64
N CYS A 428 11.72 -2.44 7.57
CA CYS A 428 12.27 -3.10 8.76
C CYS A 428 12.99 -2.10 9.67
N ARG A 429 13.89 -1.31 9.09
CA ARG A 429 14.71 -0.34 9.81
C ARG A 429 13.85 0.78 10.43
N GLU A 430 12.86 1.26 9.70
CA GLU A 430 11.93 2.29 10.18
C GLU A 430 11.14 1.78 11.40
N VAL A 431 10.60 0.56 11.32
CA VAL A 431 9.89 -0.08 12.45
C VAL A 431 10.80 -0.20 13.69
N MET A 432 12.08 -0.54 13.49
CA MET A 432 13.08 -0.63 14.56
C MET A 432 13.38 0.73 15.18
N PHE A 433 13.60 1.78 14.37
CA PHE A 433 13.85 3.13 14.88
C PHE A 433 12.64 3.69 15.62
N ASN A 434 11.44 3.58 15.06
CA ASN A 434 10.21 4.03 15.70
C ASN A 434 9.96 3.34 17.05
N TYR A 435 10.45 2.10 17.22
CA TYR A 435 10.28 1.35 18.46
C TYR A 435 11.36 1.65 19.51
N TRP A 436 12.64 1.63 19.14
CA TRP A 436 13.77 1.76 20.10
C TRP A 436 14.27 3.19 20.29
N PHE A 437 14.13 4.04 19.27
CA PHE A 437 14.70 5.39 19.24
C PHE A 437 13.65 6.42 18.76
N PRO A 438 12.46 6.48 19.40
CA PRO A 438 11.42 7.40 18.99
C PRO A 438 11.86 8.85 19.21
N GLY A 439 11.86 9.66 18.16
CA GLY A 439 12.24 11.08 18.21
C GLY A 439 13.74 11.36 18.28
N ASP A 440 14.59 10.33 18.22
CA ASP A 440 16.05 10.54 18.21
C ASP A 440 16.51 11.09 16.85
N PRO A 441 17.50 12.01 16.83
CA PRO A 441 18.06 12.52 15.60
C PRO A 441 18.75 11.40 14.81
N PHE A 442 18.78 11.56 13.48
CA PHE A 442 19.38 10.58 12.59
C PHE A 442 20.85 10.29 12.95
N ASN A 443 21.16 9.01 13.14
CA ASN A 443 22.51 8.54 13.41
C ASN A 443 23.01 7.63 12.28
N MET A 444 24.05 8.08 11.58
CA MET A 444 24.64 7.34 10.46
C MET A 444 25.20 5.97 10.87
N HIS A 445 25.79 5.85 12.07
CA HIS A 445 26.33 4.58 12.54
C HIS A 445 25.24 3.56 12.80
N LEU A 446 24.14 3.97 13.47
CA LEU A 446 22.98 3.10 13.68
C LEU A 446 22.33 2.71 12.35
N HIS A 447 22.22 3.65 11.42
CA HIS A 447 21.71 3.38 10.07
C HIS A 447 22.55 2.31 9.34
N LEU A 448 23.88 2.45 9.36
CA LEU A 448 24.79 1.47 8.77
C LEU A 448 24.69 0.10 9.46
N ILE A 449 24.72 0.07 10.80
CA ILE A 449 24.69 -1.18 11.57
C ILE A 449 23.38 -1.94 11.34
N PHE A 450 22.23 -1.28 11.49
CA PHE A 450 20.94 -1.95 11.31
C PHE A 450 20.71 -2.38 9.87
N THR A 451 21.05 -1.55 8.88
CA THR A 451 20.89 -1.95 7.47
C THR A 451 21.78 -3.13 7.12
N SER A 452 23.04 -3.12 7.58
CA SER A 452 23.97 -4.23 7.36
C SER A 452 23.50 -5.50 8.03
N ALA A 453 23.07 -5.42 9.30
CA ALA A 453 22.57 -6.56 10.05
C ALA A 453 21.32 -7.15 9.38
N LEU A 454 20.37 -6.32 8.93
CA LEU A 454 19.16 -6.75 8.24
C LEU A 454 19.45 -7.47 6.92
N VAL A 455 20.24 -6.85 6.04
CA VAL A 455 20.55 -7.42 4.72
C VAL A 455 21.38 -8.70 4.85
N VAL A 456 22.42 -8.70 5.69
CA VAL A 456 23.28 -9.87 5.88
C VAL A 456 22.54 -11.02 6.54
N SER A 457 21.69 -10.77 7.55
CA SER A 457 20.93 -11.84 8.20
C SER A 457 19.87 -12.46 7.27
N ALA A 458 19.13 -11.64 6.51
CA ALA A 458 18.19 -12.15 5.50
C ALA A 458 18.89 -12.94 4.40
N MET A 459 20.06 -12.46 3.95
CA MET A 459 20.91 -13.18 3.01
C MET A 459 21.35 -14.53 3.58
N ILE A 460 21.89 -14.59 4.80
CA ILE A 460 22.30 -15.85 5.45
C ILE A 460 21.13 -16.83 5.52
N LEU A 461 19.94 -16.39 5.94
CA LEU A 461 18.76 -17.27 5.99
C LEU A 461 18.36 -17.79 4.60
N SER A 462 18.46 -16.97 3.55
CA SER A 462 18.19 -17.41 2.17
C SER A 462 19.25 -18.38 1.59
N LEU A 463 20.45 -18.41 2.17
CA LEU A 463 21.48 -19.39 1.81
C LEU A 463 21.23 -20.76 2.44
N VAL A 464 20.50 -20.80 3.55
CA VAL A 464 20.12 -22.04 4.25
C VAL A 464 18.78 -22.58 3.75
N THR A 465 17.85 -21.69 3.34
CA THR A 465 16.52 -22.05 2.87
C THR A 465 16.39 -21.88 1.34
N CYS A 466 15.88 -22.90 0.66
CA CYS A 466 15.56 -22.85 -0.77
C CYS A 466 14.06 -22.99 -1.08
N ASP A 467 13.21 -23.23 -0.09
CA ASP A 467 11.77 -23.37 -0.30
C ASP A 467 11.06 -22.01 -0.18
N LEU A 468 10.88 -21.35 -1.33
CA LEU A 468 10.14 -20.10 -1.42
C LEU A 468 8.68 -20.25 -0.95
N GLY A 469 8.05 -21.40 -1.23
CA GLY A 469 6.66 -21.66 -0.86
C GLY A 469 6.47 -21.73 0.66
N ALA A 470 7.41 -22.35 1.37
CA ALA A 470 7.43 -22.40 2.83
C ALA A 470 7.58 -20.99 3.46
N VAL A 471 8.41 -20.13 2.88
CA VAL A 471 8.56 -18.74 3.34
C VAL A 471 7.25 -17.97 3.17
N PHE A 472 6.60 -18.09 2.01
CA PHE A 472 5.29 -17.47 1.75
C PHE A 472 4.20 -17.98 2.70
N GLU A 473 4.12 -19.30 2.93
CA GLU A 473 3.18 -19.92 3.86
C GLU A 473 3.37 -19.37 5.29
N LEU A 474 4.60 -19.37 5.80
CA LEU A 474 4.90 -18.98 7.18
C LEU A 474 4.64 -17.50 7.42
N ILE A 475 5.24 -16.62 6.61
CA ILE A 475 5.15 -15.16 6.78
C ILE A 475 3.73 -14.67 6.47
N GLY A 476 3.10 -15.28 5.48
CA GLY A 476 1.72 -15.01 5.09
C GLY A 476 0.71 -15.37 6.17
N ALA A 477 0.81 -16.58 6.74
CA ALA A 477 -0.14 -17.04 7.74
C ALA A 477 0.03 -16.36 9.11
N THR A 478 1.22 -15.80 9.40
CA THR A 478 1.52 -15.14 10.67
C THR A 478 1.42 -13.61 10.53
N SER A 479 2.48 -12.99 10.05
CA SER A 479 2.62 -11.54 9.98
C SER A 479 1.60 -10.89 9.05
N ALA A 480 1.36 -11.47 7.86
CA ALA A 480 0.40 -10.89 6.91
C ALA A 480 -1.04 -10.97 7.47
N CYS A 481 -1.41 -12.09 8.10
CA CYS A 481 -2.70 -12.23 8.78
C CYS A 481 -2.87 -11.20 9.92
N ALA A 482 -1.83 -10.98 10.72
CA ALA A 482 -1.85 -9.97 11.77
C ALA A 482 -2.08 -8.56 11.20
N LEU A 483 -1.33 -8.18 10.15
CA LEU A 483 -1.38 -6.85 9.54
C LEU A 483 -2.66 -6.59 8.76
N ALA A 484 -3.23 -7.60 8.11
CA ALA A 484 -4.39 -7.44 7.24
C ALA A 484 -5.73 -7.70 7.95
N TYR A 485 -5.83 -8.81 8.68
CA TYR A 485 -7.12 -9.33 9.15
C TYR A 485 -7.37 -9.07 10.62
N ILE A 486 -6.32 -8.87 11.42
CA ILE A 486 -6.44 -8.72 12.88
C ILE A 486 -6.36 -7.25 13.28
N LEU A 487 -5.22 -6.59 13.05
CA LEU A 487 -4.95 -5.26 13.63
C LEU A 487 -5.85 -4.15 13.09
N PRO A 488 -6.07 -3.98 11.76
CA PRO A 488 -6.94 -2.91 11.28
C PRO A 488 -8.40 -3.05 11.73
N PRO A 489 -9.04 -4.24 11.62
CA PRO A 489 -10.39 -4.43 12.16
C PRO A 489 -10.48 -4.25 13.68
N LEU A 490 -9.49 -4.70 14.46
CA LEU A 490 -9.46 -4.50 15.91
C LEU A 490 -9.41 -3.02 16.28
N CYS A 491 -8.56 -2.22 15.63
CA CYS A 491 -8.53 -0.77 15.82
C CYS A 491 -9.88 -0.14 15.45
N TYR A 492 -10.51 -0.58 14.36
CA TYR A 492 -11.79 -0.06 13.93
C TYR A 492 -12.91 -0.31 14.95
N ILE A 493 -12.99 -1.53 15.51
CA ILE A 493 -13.96 -1.87 16.57
C ILE A 493 -13.77 -0.98 17.80
N LYS A 494 -12.52 -0.65 18.14
CA LYS A 494 -12.20 0.17 19.32
C LYS A 494 -12.48 1.66 19.11
N LEU A 495 -12.26 2.17 17.89
CA LEU A 495 -12.40 3.58 17.56
C LEU A 495 -13.81 3.99 17.14
N THR A 496 -14.68 3.03 16.80
CA THR A 496 -16.04 3.32 16.30
C THR A 496 -17.14 2.86 17.25
N ARG A 497 -18.31 3.50 17.15
CA ARG A 497 -19.52 3.02 17.82
C ARG A 497 -20.01 1.73 17.14
N ARG A 498 -20.66 0.85 17.93
CA ARG A 498 -21.18 -0.43 17.43
C ARG A 498 -22.13 -0.21 16.25
N THR A 499 -21.77 -0.81 15.12
CA THR A 499 -22.54 -0.81 13.87
C THR A 499 -22.46 -2.20 13.24
N TRP A 500 -23.25 -2.48 12.20
CA TRP A 500 -23.11 -3.74 11.44
C TRP A 500 -21.68 -3.98 10.94
N ARG A 501 -20.96 -2.90 10.56
CA ARG A 501 -19.55 -2.97 10.14
C ARG A 501 -18.62 -3.46 11.24
N THR A 502 -18.93 -3.21 12.52
CA THR A 502 -18.13 -3.75 13.64
C THR A 502 -18.31 -5.25 13.83
N TRP A 503 -19.47 -5.82 13.48
CA TRP A 503 -19.66 -7.27 13.45
C TRP A 503 -18.84 -7.93 12.34
N MET A 504 -18.85 -7.33 11.14
CA MET A 504 -17.99 -7.77 10.03
C MET A 504 -16.51 -7.69 10.41
N ALA A 505 -16.09 -6.64 11.13
CA ALA A 505 -14.74 -6.52 11.67
C ALA A 505 -14.42 -7.65 12.65
N GLY A 506 -15.33 -7.96 13.56
CA GLY A 506 -15.17 -9.08 14.50
C GLY A 506 -15.01 -10.42 13.79
N ALA A 507 -15.80 -10.67 12.74
CA ALA A 507 -15.68 -11.87 11.92
C ALA A 507 -14.32 -11.95 11.18
N CYS A 508 -13.83 -10.82 10.66
CA CYS A 508 -12.51 -10.73 10.02
C CYS A 508 -11.37 -11.04 11.01
N VAL A 509 -11.45 -10.52 12.24
CA VAL A 509 -10.48 -10.83 13.32
C VAL A 509 -10.52 -12.31 13.68
N ALA A 510 -11.72 -12.88 13.83
CA ALA A 510 -11.88 -14.30 14.14
C ALA A 510 -11.30 -15.19 13.03
N PHE A 511 -11.55 -14.83 11.76
CA PHE A 511 -10.95 -15.49 10.61
C PHE A 511 -9.42 -15.41 10.64
N GLY A 512 -8.85 -14.22 10.78
CA GLY A 512 -7.40 -14.03 10.84
C GLY A 512 -6.75 -14.77 12.01
N GLY A 513 -7.39 -14.76 13.18
CA GLY A 513 -6.95 -15.50 14.36
C GLY A 513 -6.99 -17.01 14.16
N ALA A 514 -8.06 -17.54 13.57
CA ALA A 514 -8.19 -18.97 13.27
C ALA A 514 -7.13 -19.44 12.26
N VAL A 515 -6.93 -18.69 11.17
CA VAL A 515 -5.88 -18.99 10.17
C VAL A 515 -4.51 -19.00 10.82
N MET A 516 -4.18 -17.97 11.60
CA MET A 516 -2.87 -17.87 12.26
C MET A 516 -2.63 -19.03 13.23
N LEU A 517 -3.61 -19.39 14.06
CA LEU A 517 -3.49 -20.49 15.01
C LEU A 517 -3.36 -21.85 14.32
N ILE A 518 -4.18 -22.12 13.31
CA ILE A 518 -4.16 -23.39 12.58
C ILE A 518 -2.85 -23.54 11.82
N SER A 519 -2.39 -22.50 11.13
CA SER A 519 -1.13 -22.53 10.39
C SER A 519 0.09 -22.67 11.30
N LEU A 520 0.12 -21.99 12.46
CA LEU A 520 1.17 -22.19 13.46
C LEU A 520 1.17 -23.61 13.99
N PHE A 521 0.00 -24.19 14.28
CA PHE A 521 -0.12 -25.57 14.72
C PHE A 521 0.38 -26.55 13.65
N GLN A 522 0.00 -26.36 12.39
CA GLN A 522 0.45 -27.19 11.28
C GLN A 522 1.96 -27.07 11.04
N ALA A 523 2.53 -25.86 11.08
CA ALA A 523 3.96 -25.66 10.98
C ALA A 523 4.72 -26.34 12.13
N SER A 524 4.22 -26.20 13.36
CA SER A 524 4.78 -26.86 14.55
C SER A 524 4.76 -28.38 14.42
N ARG A 525 3.64 -28.93 13.96
CA ARG A 525 3.48 -30.38 13.73
C ARG A 525 4.45 -30.89 12.66
N LYS A 526 4.57 -30.19 11.53
CA LYS A 526 5.52 -30.53 10.46
C LYS A 526 6.96 -30.56 10.97
N MET A 527 7.35 -29.60 11.82
CA MET A 527 8.68 -29.56 12.44
C MET A 527 8.92 -30.71 13.43
N ILE A 528 7.92 -31.05 14.26
CA ILE A 528 8.04 -32.11 15.28
C ILE A 528 8.06 -33.51 14.65
N MET A 529 7.20 -33.75 13.65
CA MET A 529 7.07 -35.06 13.02
C MET A 529 8.13 -35.34 11.96
N ASN A 530 9.00 -34.35 11.65
CA ASN A 530 9.96 -34.40 10.54
C ASN A 530 9.29 -34.83 9.21
N GLU A 531 7.98 -34.55 9.07
CA GLU A 531 7.10 -35.01 7.98
C GLU A 531 7.23 -34.15 6.71
N GLY A 532 8.05 -33.09 6.75
CA GLY A 532 8.45 -32.34 5.57
C GLY A 532 9.90 -32.69 5.27
N GLY A 533 10.13 -33.65 4.38
CA GLY A 533 11.48 -33.89 3.87
C GLY A 533 12.10 -32.56 3.46
N VAL A 534 13.25 -32.22 4.06
CA VAL A 534 13.97 -30.97 3.77
C VAL A 534 14.11 -30.89 2.27
N THR A 535 13.45 -29.92 1.62
CA THR A 535 13.57 -29.69 0.18
C THR A 535 15.06 -29.62 -0.11
N LYS A 536 15.59 -30.65 -0.78
CA LYS A 536 17.03 -30.70 -1.07
C LYS A 536 17.31 -29.55 -2.01
N CYS A 537 18.07 -28.58 -1.54
CA CYS A 537 18.50 -27.48 -2.38
C CYS A 537 19.51 -28.03 -3.40
N ASP A 538 19.15 -28.01 -4.68
CA ASP A 538 20.11 -28.24 -5.76
C ASP A 538 20.99 -26.98 -5.87
N TRP A 539 22.26 -27.11 -5.46
CA TRP A 539 23.18 -25.98 -5.25
C TRP A 539 23.91 -25.51 -6.50
#